data_AF-A0AAU9XHX6-F1
#
_entry.id   AF-A0AAU9XHX6-F1
#
_cell.length_a   1.000
_cell.length_b   1.000
_cell.length_c   1.000
_cell.angle_alpha   90.00
_cell.angle_beta   90.00
_cell.angle_gamma   90.00
#
_symmetry.space_group_name_H-M   'P 1'
#
loop_
_entity.id
_entity.type
_entity.pdbx_description
1 polymer ?
#
loop_
_entity_poly.entity_id
_entity_poly.type
_entity_poly.pdbx_seq_one_letter_code
_entity_poly.pdbx_strand_id
1 'polypeptide(L)'
;MESTIPIIDLSAMCLGKTAESSTASEIRQLADEIYRAFCTVGFVYIKNHGIPREKIDKVFKLCDEFFQLDPTVKQKYARPASGSGHG
;
A
#
# COMPACT_ATOMS: atom_id res chain seq x y z
N MET A 1 9.92 -10.35 22.97
CA MET A 1 8.84 -10.78 22.06
C MET A 1 9.14 -10.16 20.71
N GLU A 2 9.43 -10.98 19.71
CA GLU A 2 9.55 -10.46 18.33
C GLU A 2 8.14 -10.10 17.85
N SER A 3 7.87 -8.82 17.71
CA SER A 3 6.65 -8.34 17.06
C SER A 3 6.83 -8.52 15.55
N THR A 4 6.37 -9.64 15.01
CA THR A 4 6.33 -9.85 13.56
C THR A 4 5.26 -8.96 12.94
N ILE A 5 5.58 -8.28 11.84
CA ILE A 5 4.59 -7.50 11.09
C ILE A 5 3.58 -8.48 10.45
N PRO A 6 2.28 -8.35 10.73
CA PRO A 6 1.26 -9.26 10.20
C PRO A 6 1.17 -9.15 8.66
N ILE A 7 0.85 -10.27 8.01
CA ILE A 7 0.50 -10.32 6.58
C ILE A 7 -1.00 -10.56 6.47
N ILE A 8 -1.76 -9.61 5.92
CA ILE A 8 -3.20 -9.69 5.74
C ILE A 8 -3.56 -10.05 4.30
N ASP A 9 -4.52 -10.96 4.14
CA ASP A 9 -5.05 -11.38 2.86
C ASP A 9 -6.29 -10.58 2.47
N LEU A 10 -6.18 -9.71 1.46
CA LEU A 10 -7.31 -8.90 1.00
C LEU A 10 -8.25 -9.61 0.02
N SER A 11 -8.13 -10.92 -0.22
CA SER A 11 -8.95 -11.63 -1.22
C SER A 11 -10.47 -11.46 -1.04
N ALA A 12 -10.96 -11.23 0.18
CA ALA A 12 -12.37 -10.97 0.44
C ALA A 12 -12.84 -9.60 -0.08
N MET A 13 -11.95 -8.61 -0.18
CA MET A 13 -12.26 -7.22 -0.55
C MET A 13 -11.21 -6.63 -1.50
N CYS A 14 -10.63 -7.45 -2.38
CA CYS A 14 -9.55 -7.03 -3.26
C CYS A 14 -10.07 -6.10 -4.38
N LEU A 15 -9.17 -5.32 -4.99
CA LEU A 15 -9.54 -4.50 -6.13
C LEU A 15 -10.09 -5.36 -7.27
N GLY A 16 -11.23 -4.95 -7.83
CA GLY A 16 -11.93 -5.67 -8.88
C GLY A 16 -13.00 -6.65 -8.38
N LYS A 17 -13.11 -6.87 -7.06
CA LYS A 17 -14.26 -7.57 -6.45
C LYS A 17 -15.37 -6.60 -6.06
N THR A 18 -16.61 -7.07 -6.16
CA THR A 18 -17.78 -6.40 -5.58
C THR A 18 -18.06 -6.93 -4.18
N ALA A 19 -18.79 -6.17 -3.35
CA ALA A 19 -19.19 -6.60 -2.01
C ALA A 19 -20.03 -7.90 -2.02
N GLU A 20 -20.65 -8.22 -3.16
CA GLU A 20 -21.46 -9.43 -3.37
C GLU A 20 -20.59 -10.68 -3.64
N SER A 21 -19.29 -10.49 -3.86
CA SER A 21 -18.33 -11.55 -4.18
C SER A 21 -17.75 -12.27 -2.95
N SER A 22 -18.18 -11.88 -1.75
CA SER A 22 -17.69 -12.42 -0.47
C SER A 22 -18.81 -12.41 0.57
N THR A 23 -18.74 -13.32 1.53
CA THR A 23 -19.72 -13.41 2.62
C THR A 23 -19.47 -12.35 3.69
N ALA A 24 -20.52 -12.00 4.44
CA ALA A 24 -20.39 -11.07 5.58
C ALA A 24 -19.39 -11.58 6.63
N SER A 25 -19.25 -12.90 6.79
CA SER A 25 -18.28 -13.51 7.71
C SER A 25 -16.83 -13.31 7.24
N GLU A 26 -16.53 -13.48 5.95
CA GLU A 26 -15.19 -13.25 5.40
C GLU A 26 -14.79 -11.78 5.50
N ILE A 27 -15.72 -10.87 5.22
CA ILE A 27 -15.51 -9.43 5.36
C ILE A 27 -15.27 -9.07 6.83
N ARG A 28 -16.04 -9.65 7.76
CA ARG A 28 -15.88 -9.40 9.19
C ARG A 28 -14.53 -9.87 9.70
N GLN A 29 -14.11 -11.08 9.33
CA GLN A 29 -12.81 -11.62 9.72
C GLN A 29 -11.67 -10.72 9.23
N LEU A 30 -11.72 -10.31 7.95
CA LEU A 30 -10.72 -9.41 7.39
C LEU A 30 -10.67 -8.07 8.16
N ALA A 31 -11.83 -7.50 8.49
CA ALA A 31 -11.90 -6.26 9.26
C ALA A 31 -11.30 -6.40 10.66
N ASP A 32 -11.56 -7.52 11.36
CA ASP A 32 -11.01 -7.79 12.69
C ASP A 32 -9.47 -7.98 12.63
N GLU A 33 -8.94 -8.61 11.57
CA GLU A 33 -7.49 -8.74 11.35
C GLU A 33 -6.82 -7.38 11.11
N ILE A 34 -7.41 -6.52 10.27
CA ILE A 34 -6.94 -5.16 10.01
C ILE A 34 -6.94 -4.34 11.30
N TYR A 35 -8.05 -4.38 12.04
CA TYR A 35 -8.19 -3.68 13.32
C TYR A 35 -7.09 -4.10 14.30
N ARG A 36 -6.90 -5.41 14.50
CA ARG A 36 -5.88 -5.92 15.42
C ARG A 36 -4.47 -5.50 15.00
N ALA A 37 -4.13 -5.58 13.71
CA ALA A 37 -2.82 -5.22 13.20
C ALA A 37 -2.49 -3.74 13.50
N PHE A 38 -3.43 -2.84 13.21
CA PHE A 38 -3.24 -1.41 13.44
C PHE A 38 -3.30 -1.01 14.92
N CYS A 39 -4.04 -1.73 15.77
CA CYS A 39 -4.09 -1.44 17.21
C CYS A 39 -2.89 -1.98 18.00
N THR A 40 -2.16 -2.98 17.48
CA THR A 40 -1.07 -3.63 18.21
C THR A 40 0.31 -3.37 17.63
N VAL A 41 0.46 -3.41 16.31
CA VAL A 41 1.74 -3.20 15.60
C VAL A 41 1.79 -1.83 14.94
N GLY A 42 0.65 -1.35 14.43
CA GLY A 42 0.56 -0.10 13.65
C GLY A 42 1.00 -0.24 12.19
N PHE A 43 1.45 -1.43 11.78
CA PHE A 43 1.91 -1.74 10.42
C PHE A 43 1.46 -3.14 9.98
N VAL A 44 1.31 -3.33 8.67
CA VAL A 44 0.87 -4.57 8.05
C VAL A 44 1.46 -4.73 6.65
N TYR A 45 1.81 -5.96 6.26
CA TYR A 45 1.98 -6.34 4.86
C TYR A 45 0.65 -6.84 4.29
N ILE A 46 0.38 -6.56 3.02
CA ILE A 46 -0.85 -6.99 2.35
C ILE A 46 -0.50 -7.92 1.20
N LYS A 47 -1.27 -9.01 1.05
CA LYS A 47 -1.29 -9.87 -0.13
C LYS A 47 -2.68 -9.91 -0.76
N ASN A 48 -2.76 -10.36 -2.01
CA ASN A 48 -4.01 -10.49 -2.76
C ASN A 48 -4.85 -9.20 -2.82
N HIS A 49 -4.18 -8.04 -2.89
CA HIS A 49 -4.82 -6.72 -2.99
C HIS A 49 -5.55 -6.46 -4.32
N GLY A 50 -5.33 -7.29 -5.34
CA GLY A 50 -5.96 -7.13 -6.67
C GLY A 50 -5.24 -6.16 -7.63
N ILE A 51 -4.25 -5.38 -7.16
CA ILE A 51 -3.35 -4.61 -8.05
C ILE A 51 -2.56 -5.58 -8.96
N PRO A 52 -2.67 -5.46 -10.31
CA PRO A 52 -1.91 -6.31 -11.23
C PRO A 52 -0.40 -6.13 -11.08
N ARG A 53 0.34 -7.24 -11.18
CA ARG A 53 1.81 -7.24 -11.04
C ARG A 53 2.49 -6.32 -12.05
N GLU A 54 2.01 -6.31 -13.29
CA GLU A 54 2.51 -5.45 -14.37
C GLU A 54 2.42 -3.96 -14.03
N LYS A 55 1.37 -3.53 -13.32
CA LYS A 55 1.21 -2.14 -12.89
C LYS A 55 2.23 -1.77 -11.82
N ILE A 56 2.50 -2.68 -10.88
CA ILE A 56 3.52 -2.52 -9.85
C ILE A 56 4.90 -2.40 -10.50
N ASP A 57 5.25 -3.35 -11.37
CA ASP A 57 6.54 -3.37 -12.06
C ASP A 57 6.76 -2.12 -12.91
N LYS A 58 5.72 -1.65 -13.62
CA LYS A 58 5.79 -0.41 -14.39
C LYS A 58 6.07 0.81 -13.52
N VAL A 59 5.45 0.92 -12.35
CA VAL A 59 5.68 2.04 -11.42
C VAL A 59 7.11 2.02 -10.90
N PHE A 60 7.62 0.85 -10.46
CA PHE A 60 9.01 0.73 -10.01
C PHE A 60 10.00 1.10 -11.12
N LYS A 61 9.78 0.62 -12.35
CA LYS A 61 10.61 0.99 -13.49
C LYS A 61 10.62 2.51 -13.74
N LEU A 62 9.44 3.15 -13.71
CA LEU A 62 9.34 4.60 -13.89
C LEU A 62 10.02 5.37 -12.76
N CYS A 63 9.96 4.87 -11.52
CA CYS A 63 10.70 5.45 -10.39
C CYS A 63 12.21 5.38 -10.65
N ASP A 64 12.72 4.22 -11.05
CA ASP A 64 14.16 4.06 -11.36
C ASP A 64 14.59 5.00 -12.48
N GLU A 65 13.85 5.05 -13.59
CA GLU A 65 14.10 5.97 -14.71
C GLU A 65 14.12 7.44 -14.25
N PHE A 66 13.14 7.85 -13.44
CA PHE A 66 13.08 9.21 -12.91
C PHE A 66 14.27 9.53 -12.01
N PHE A 67 14.63 8.63 -11.09
CA PHE A 67 15.71 8.89 -10.13
C PHE A 67 17.10 8.81 -10.77
N GLN A 68 17.24 8.19 -11.94
CA GLN A 68 18.46 8.21 -12.77
C GLN A 68 18.64 9.51 -13.58
N LEU A 69 17.61 10.35 -13.70
CA LEU A 69 17.75 11.66 -14.35
C LEU A 69 18.76 12.56 -13.63
N ASP A 70 19.31 13.51 -14.39
CA ASP A 70 20.23 14.51 -13.87
C ASP A 70 19.61 15.27 -12.68
N PRO A 71 20.37 15.53 -11.60
CA PRO A 71 19.87 16.26 -10.43
C PRO A 71 19.19 17.59 -10.77
N THR A 72 19.67 18.33 -11.77
CA THR A 72 19.07 19.61 -12.20
C THR A 72 17.67 19.44 -12.78
N VAL A 73 17.37 18.29 -13.39
CA VAL A 73 16.03 17.96 -13.87
C VAL A 73 15.11 17.65 -12.70
N LYS A 74 15.56 16.82 -11.75
CA LYS A 74 14.78 16.46 -10.55
C LYS A 74 14.53 17.66 -9.63
N GLN A 75 15.50 18.57 -9.50
CA GLN A 75 15.39 19.77 -8.67
C GLN A 75 14.21 20.69 -9.05
N LYS A 76 13.76 20.65 -10.31
CA LYS A 76 12.58 21.39 -10.79
C LYS A 76 11.29 20.96 -10.08
N TYR A 77 11.27 19.78 -9.47
CA TYR A 77 10.12 19.20 -8.76
C TYR A 77 10.29 19.19 -7.24
N ALA A 78 11.36 19.80 -6.71
CA ALA A 78 11.59 19.88 -5.27
C ALA A 78 10.51 20.75 -4.61
N ARG A 79 9.98 20.28 -3.48
CA ARG A 79 9.08 21.10 -2.65
C ARG A 79 9.88 22.25 -2.00
N PRO A 80 9.31 23.46 -1.89
CA PRO A 80 9.95 24.56 -1.16
C PRO A 80 10.23 24.17 0.29
N ALA A 81 11.41 24.53 0.81
CA ALA A 81 11.82 24.21 2.18
C ALA A 81 10.97 24.91 3.26
N SER A 82 10.19 25.93 2.91
CA SER A 82 9.41 26.77 3.82
C SER A 82 7.92 26.39 3.93
N GLY A 83 7.48 25.30 3.29
CA GLY A 83 6.11 24.83 3.43
C GLY A 83 5.89 24.14 4.77
N SER A 84 4.89 24.55 5.55
CA SER A 84 4.42 23.77 6.71
C SER A 84 4.12 22.36 6.23
N GLY A 85 4.93 21.40 6.64
CA GLY A 85 4.87 20.02 6.17
C GLY A 85 3.60 19.32 6.63
N HIS A 86 2.52 19.49 5.87
CA HIS A 86 1.32 18.68 5.96
C HIS A 86 0.93 18.25 4.55
N GLY A 87 1.22 16.97 4.22
CA GLY A 87 0.76 16.28 2.99
C GLY A 87 1.56 16.56 1.72
#